data_AF-A0A8C6B3L8-F1
#
_entry.id   AF-A0A8C6B3L8-F1
#
_cell.length_a   1.000
_cell.length_b   1.000
_cell.length_c   1.000
_cell.angle_alpha   90.00
_cell.angle_beta   90.00
_cell.angle_gamma   90.00
#
_symmetry.space_group_name_H-M   'P 1'
#
loop_
_entity.id
_entity.type
_entity.pdbx_description
1 polymer ?
#
loop_
_entity_poly.entity_id
_entity_poly.type
_entity_poly.pdbx_seq_one_letter_code
_entity_poly.pdbx_strand_id
1 'polypeptide(L)'
;METRLLWFCNWSVLGVCATLKLPQIFAVLGARSARGISLPSLLLELAGFLVFLRYQCYYEYPLLTYLEYPILVAQDLILLLCVFHFKGDVKQAAPYIVLCVSAWFILTLQKWIIDLAMNLCTFISAASKFAQLQCLWKSRDSGAVSAATWSLASYTCAARIMTTLMTTSDLTILIRFVIMLALNTWVAATILHYQKTDVKSE
;
A
#
# COMPACT_ATOMS: atom_id res chain seq x y z
N MET A 1 12.39 26.91 5.98
CA MET A 1 12.44 25.68 6.80
C MET A 1 11.51 24.61 6.21
N GLU A 2 10.29 25.01 5.84
CA GLU A 2 9.25 24.15 5.23
C GLU A 2 9.71 23.41 3.96
N THR A 3 10.42 24.08 3.05
CA THR A 3 10.92 23.43 1.82
C THR A 3 11.87 22.27 2.11
N ARG A 4 12.79 22.42 3.07
CA ARG A 4 13.74 21.34 3.44
C ARG A 4 13.01 20.14 4.05
N LEU A 5 11.98 20.41 4.84
CA LEU A 5 11.16 19.38 5.48
C LEU A 5 10.31 18.63 4.46
N LEU A 6 9.72 19.33 3.49
CA LEU A 6 9.03 18.74 2.34
C LEU A 6 9.95 17.80 1.54
N TRP A 7 11.15 18.27 1.20
CA TRP A 7 12.12 17.44 0.48
C TRP A 7 12.51 16.20 1.29
N PHE A 8 12.80 16.36 2.58
CA PHE A 8 13.12 15.25 3.46
C PHE A 8 12.01 14.20 3.50
N CYS A 9 10.76 14.61 3.73
CA CYS A 9 9.61 13.70 3.78
C CYS A 9 9.37 12.96 2.46
N ASN A 10 9.45 13.65 1.31
CA ASN A 10 9.22 12.99 0.03
C ASN A 10 10.34 12.00 -0.31
N TRP A 11 11.62 12.36 -0.09
CA TRP A 11 12.73 11.45 -0.35
C TRP A 11 12.78 10.28 0.61
N SER A 12 12.45 10.48 1.90
CA SER A 12 12.42 9.40 2.87
C SER A 12 11.33 8.37 2.53
N VAL A 13 10.12 8.84 2.19
CA VAL A 13 9.02 7.97 1.74
C VAL A 13 9.39 7.23 0.47
N LEU A 14 9.98 7.92 -0.51
CA LEU A 14 10.39 7.31 -1.76
C LEU A 14 11.44 6.20 -1.55
N GLY A 15 12.45 6.43 -0.71
CA GLY A 15 13.46 5.43 -0.38
C GLY A 15 12.88 4.20 0.34
N VAL A 16 11.98 4.41 1.29
CA VAL A 16 11.28 3.34 1.98
C VAL A 16 10.43 2.53 1.00
N CYS A 17 9.59 3.19 0.21
CA CYS A 17 8.70 2.52 -0.74
C CYS A 17 9.45 1.78 -1.85
N ALA A 18 10.59 2.32 -2.30
CA ALA A 18 11.43 1.66 -3.31
C ALA A 18 12.02 0.32 -2.82
N THR A 19 12.13 0.09 -1.52
CA THR A 19 12.72 -1.15 -0.98
C THR A 19 11.67 -2.13 -0.44
N LEU A 20 10.41 -1.71 -0.27
CA LEU A 20 9.38 -2.48 0.43
C LEU A 20 9.10 -3.87 -0.18
N LYS A 21 8.96 -3.98 -1.51
CA LYS A 21 8.59 -5.25 -2.18
C LYS A 21 9.79 -6.10 -2.57
N LEU A 22 11.00 -5.54 -2.54
CA LEU A 22 12.22 -6.27 -2.95
C LEU A 22 12.42 -7.58 -2.15
N PRO A 23 12.27 -7.61 -0.81
CA PRO A 23 12.39 -8.86 -0.05
C PRO A 23 11.38 -9.92 -0.49
N GLN A 24 10.14 -9.51 -0.80
CA GLN A 24 9.11 -10.44 -1.27
C GLN A 24 9.45 -11.00 -2.66
N ILE A 25 9.94 -10.15 -3.57
CA ILE A 25 10.38 -10.58 -4.90
C ILE A 25 11.54 -11.58 -4.79
N PHE A 26 12.56 -11.28 -3.98
CA PHE A 26 13.69 -12.17 -3.77
C PHE A 26 13.29 -13.49 -3.11
N ALA A 27 12.34 -13.47 -2.17
CA ALA A 27 11.82 -14.68 -1.54
C ALA A 27 11.14 -15.62 -2.55
N VAL A 28 10.33 -15.08 -3.48
CA VAL A 28 9.68 -15.88 -4.54
C VAL A 28 10.70 -16.46 -5.50
N LEU A 29 11.68 -15.66 -5.92
CA LEU A 29 12.74 -16.10 -6.83
C LEU A 29 13.62 -17.18 -6.20
N GLY A 30 13.97 -17.01 -4.92
CA GLY A 30 14.76 -17.99 -4.16
C GLY A 30 14.01 -19.29 -3.91
N ALA A 31 12.73 -19.22 -3.53
CA ALA A 31 11.88 -20.39 -3.32
C ALA A 31 11.46 -21.06 -4.64
N ARG A 32 11.66 -20.40 -5.80
CA ARG A 32 11.14 -20.80 -7.11
C ARG A 32 9.67 -21.20 -7.07
N SER A 33 8.89 -20.53 -6.23
CA SER A 33 7.51 -20.87 -5.96
C SER A 33 6.73 -19.65 -5.49
N ALA A 34 5.49 -19.54 -5.95
CA ALA A 34 4.56 -18.52 -5.50
C ALA A 34 3.76 -18.93 -4.24
N ARG A 35 4.18 -20.00 -3.56
CA ARG A 35 3.48 -20.54 -2.38
C ARG A 35 3.55 -19.53 -1.24
N GLY A 36 2.38 -19.05 -0.78
CA GLY A 36 2.26 -18.03 0.27
C GLY A 36 1.87 -16.64 -0.23
N ILE A 37 1.87 -16.40 -1.55
CA ILE A 37 1.36 -15.13 -2.10
C ILE A 37 -0.10 -15.28 -2.52
N SER A 38 -0.95 -14.45 -1.91
CA SER A 38 -2.35 -14.29 -2.30
C SER A 38 -2.48 -13.44 -3.56
N LEU A 39 -2.85 -14.06 -4.68
CA LEU A 39 -3.10 -13.36 -5.95
C LEU A 39 -4.21 -12.30 -5.83
N PRO A 40 -5.37 -12.57 -5.20
CA PRO A 40 -6.39 -11.54 -4.99
C PRO A 40 -5.89 -10.34 -4.20
N SER A 41 -5.06 -10.57 -3.18
CA SER A 41 -4.49 -9.48 -2.37
C SER A 41 -3.53 -8.61 -3.18
N LEU A 42 -2.67 -9.23 -3.99
CA LEU A 42 -1.75 -8.51 -4.88
C LEU A 42 -2.49 -7.66 -5.92
N LEU A 43 -3.56 -8.20 -6.52
CA LEU A 43 -4.38 -7.46 -7.49
C LEU A 43 -5.13 -6.30 -6.84
N LEU A 44 -5.64 -6.49 -5.62
CA LEU A 44 -6.32 -5.44 -4.86
C LEU A 44 -5.36 -4.29 -4.51
N GLU A 45 -4.12 -4.62 -4.14
CA GLU A 45 -3.06 -3.66 -3.85
C GLU A 45 -2.69 -2.86 -5.10
N LEU A 46 -2.43 -3.55 -6.22
CA LEU A 46 -2.14 -2.94 -7.51
C LEU A 46 -3.28 -2.00 -7.95
N ALA A 47 -4.54 -2.44 -7.83
CA ALA A 47 -5.70 -1.60 -8.14
C ALA A 47 -5.76 -0.35 -7.24
N GLY A 48 -5.47 -0.48 -5.94
CA GLY A 48 -5.46 0.64 -5.02
C GLY A 48 -4.36 1.67 -5.32
N PHE A 49 -3.17 1.22 -5.72
CA PHE A 49 -2.09 2.11 -6.17
C PHE A 49 -2.41 2.79 -7.49
N LEU A 50 -2.98 2.06 -8.46
CA LEU A 50 -3.39 2.64 -9.74
C LEU A 50 -4.48 3.70 -9.58
N VAL A 51 -5.51 3.44 -8.76
CA VAL A 51 -6.57 4.43 -8.47
C VAL A 51 -5.97 5.68 -7.82
N PHE A 52 -5.10 5.51 -6.82
CA PHE A 52 -4.47 6.66 -6.14
C PHE A 52 -3.58 7.47 -7.08
N LEU A 53 -2.74 6.78 -7.85
CA LEU A 53 -1.86 7.41 -8.84
C LEU A 53 -2.69 8.16 -9.89
N ARG A 54 -3.75 7.54 -10.41
CA ARG A 54 -4.60 8.17 -11.42
C ARG A 54 -5.33 9.39 -10.86
N TYR A 55 -5.82 9.31 -9.62
CA TYR A 55 -6.42 10.44 -8.92
C TYR A 55 -5.44 11.61 -8.86
N GLN A 56 -4.19 11.35 -8.47
CA GLN A 56 -3.18 12.39 -8.36
C GLN A 56 -2.81 13.02 -9.71
N CYS A 57 -2.70 12.20 -10.76
CA CYS A 57 -2.45 12.70 -12.12
C CYS A 57 -3.63 13.50 -12.67
N TYR A 58 -4.87 13.10 -12.38
CA TYR A 58 -6.07 13.77 -12.89
C TYR A 58 -6.25 15.18 -12.31
N TYR A 59 -5.91 15.37 -11.04
CA TYR A 59 -5.94 16.67 -10.37
C TYR A 59 -4.62 17.46 -10.51
N GLU A 60 -3.70 16.98 -11.36
CA GLU A 60 -2.43 17.65 -11.70
C GLU A 60 -1.57 18.02 -10.48
N TYR A 61 -1.57 17.18 -9.45
CA TYR A 61 -0.78 17.44 -8.25
C TYR A 61 0.74 17.36 -8.52
N PRO A 62 1.57 17.97 -7.65
CA PRO A 62 3.02 17.98 -7.84
C PRO A 62 3.61 16.56 -7.85
N LEU A 63 4.47 16.27 -8.83
CA LEU A 63 4.98 14.92 -9.08
C LEU A 63 5.61 14.23 -7.85
N LEU A 64 6.28 14.98 -6.97
CA LEU A 64 6.88 14.43 -5.75
C LEU A 64 5.85 13.85 -4.76
N THR A 65 4.58 14.27 -4.80
CA THR A 65 3.56 13.79 -3.85
C THR A 65 3.12 12.35 -4.12
N TYR A 66 3.38 11.83 -5.33
CA TYR A 66 2.95 10.51 -5.75
C TYR A 66 4.03 9.70 -6.48
N LEU A 67 5.26 10.19 -6.59
CA LEU A 67 6.35 9.54 -7.36
C LEU A 67 6.69 8.12 -6.88
N GLU A 68 6.40 7.78 -5.63
CA GLU A 68 6.57 6.43 -5.11
C GLU A 68 5.55 5.43 -5.66
N TYR A 69 4.35 5.88 -6.04
CA TYR A 69 3.28 4.98 -6.49
C TYR A 69 3.59 4.32 -7.84
N PRO A 70 4.16 5.00 -8.86
CA PRO A 70 4.69 4.36 -10.05
C PRO A 70 5.73 3.27 -9.74
N ILE A 71 6.61 3.52 -8.77
CA ILE A 71 7.65 2.55 -8.35
C ILE A 71 6.97 1.33 -7.72
N LEU A 72 6.01 1.53 -6.82
CA LEU A 72 5.25 0.45 -6.19
C LEU A 72 4.44 -0.38 -7.21
N VAL A 73 3.78 0.30 -8.16
CA VAL A 73 3.05 -0.36 -9.26
C VAL A 73 4.00 -1.23 -10.09
N ALA A 74 5.18 -0.73 -10.44
CA ALA A 74 6.18 -1.50 -11.17
C ALA A 74 6.64 -2.75 -10.39
N GLN A 75 6.88 -2.61 -9.09
CA GLN A 75 7.27 -3.71 -8.22
C GLN A 75 6.17 -4.78 -8.09
N ASP A 76 4.91 -4.37 -7.95
CA ASP A 76 3.77 -5.28 -7.89
C ASP A 76 3.54 -6.01 -9.21
N LEU A 77 3.73 -5.35 -10.35
CA LEU A 77 3.69 -6.00 -11.66
C LEU A 77 4.80 -7.04 -11.82
N ILE A 78 6.02 -6.74 -11.38
CA ILE A 78 7.13 -7.72 -11.39
C ILE A 78 6.77 -8.92 -10.51
N LEU A 79 6.25 -8.69 -9.30
CA LEU A 79 5.84 -9.75 -8.40
C LEU A 79 4.70 -10.60 -9.00
N LEU A 80 3.72 -9.96 -9.65
CA LEU A 80 2.61 -10.63 -10.34
C LEU A 80 3.12 -11.54 -11.46
N LEU A 81 4.06 -11.05 -12.28
CA LEU A 81 4.70 -11.85 -13.33
C LEU A 81 5.46 -13.05 -12.77
N CYS A 82 6.22 -12.87 -11.68
CA CYS A 82 6.88 -13.97 -10.97
C CYS A 82 5.85 -15.02 -10.50
N VAL A 83 4.75 -14.58 -9.90
CA VAL A 83 3.68 -15.48 -9.43
C VAL A 83 3.12 -16.34 -10.57
N PHE A 84 2.79 -15.74 -11.71
CA PHE A 84 2.26 -16.47 -12.86
C PHE A 84 3.31 -17.36 -13.54
N HIS A 85 4.58 -16.91 -13.58
CA HIS A 85 5.69 -17.71 -14.09
C HIS A 85 5.84 -19.02 -13.31
N PHE A 86 5.85 -18.97 -11.98
CA PHE A 86 5.99 -20.18 -11.15
C PHE A 86 4.71 -21.00 -11.02
N LYS A 87 3.53 -20.45 -11.35
CA LYS A 87 2.27 -21.21 -11.44
C LYS A 87 2.13 -22.00 -12.74
N GLY A 88 3.04 -21.81 -13.70
CA GLY A 88 3.11 -22.61 -14.94
C GLY A 88 2.27 -22.08 -16.10
N ASP A 89 1.60 -20.94 -15.96
CA ASP A 89 0.85 -20.34 -17.07
C ASP A 89 0.86 -18.80 -17.03
N VAL A 90 1.87 -18.22 -17.68
CA VAL A 90 2.05 -16.76 -17.78
C VAL A 90 0.92 -16.10 -18.56
N LYS A 91 0.19 -16.85 -19.41
CA LYS A 91 -0.94 -16.32 -20.19
C LYS A 91 -2.12 -15.95 -19.30
N GLN A 92 -2.23 -16.56 -18.11
CA GLN A 92 -3.25 -16.19 -17.12
C GLN A 92 -3.01 -14.81 -16.52
N ALA A 93 -1.82 -14.22 -16.66
CA ALA A 93 -1.55 -12.83 -16.26
C ALA A 93 -2.21 -11.81 -17.22
N ALA A 94 -2.37 -12.16 -18.50
CA ALA A 94 -2.85 -11.27 -19.54
C ALA A 94 -4.22 -10.62 -19.23
N PRO A 95 -5.28 -11.35 -18.81
CA PRO A 95 -6.57 -10.72 -18.50
C PRO A 95 -6.47 -9.70 -17.36
N TYR A 96 -5.61 -9.94 -16.35
CA TYR A 96 -5.42 -9.01 -15.25
C TYR A 96 -4.69 -7.73 -15.70
N ILE A 97 -3.67 -7.87 -16.55
CA ILE A 97 -2.97 -6.71 -17.14
C ILE A 97 -3.95 -5.89 -17.98
N VAL A 98 -4.74 -6.54 -18.84
CA VAL A 98 -5.77 -5.88 -19.66
C VAL A 98 -6.79 -5.17 -18.76
N LEU A 99 -7.25 -5.81 -17.69
CA LEU A 99 -8.16 -5.20 -16.73
C LEU A 99 -7.54 -3.94 -16.09
N CYS A 100 -6.30 -4.02 -15.60
CA CYS A 100 -5.60 -2.86 -15.03
C CYS A 100 -5.45 -1.70 -16.03
N VAL A 101 -5.06 -2.00 -17.27
CA VAL A 101 -4.92 -0.99 -18.34
C VAL A 101 -6.28 -0.40 -18.71
N SER A 102 -7.33 -1.20 -18.84
CA SER A 102 -8.67 -0.71 -19.13
C SER A 102 -9.21 0.18 -18.00
N ALA A 103 -9.01 -0.21 -16.74
CA ALA A 103 -9.40 0.57 -15.58
C ALA A 103 -8.69 1.93 -15.56
N TRP A 104 -7.41 1.97 -15.93
CA TRP A 104 -6.64 3.22 -16.02
C TRP A 104 -7.26 4.27 -16.96
N PHE A 105 -7.76 3.84 -18.12
CA PHE A 105 -8.45 4.72 -19.06
C PHE A 105 -9.86 5.09 -18.60
N ILE A 106 -10.62 4.12 -18.09
CA ILE A 106 -12.01 4.31 -17.64
C ILE A 106 -12.10 5.31 -16.48
N LEU A 107 -11.16 5.25 -15.54
CA LEU A 107 -11.14 6.13 -14.36
C LEU A 107 -11.11 7.62 -14.71
N THR A 108 -10.64 7.99 -15.92
CA THR A 108 -10.56 9.39 -16.35
C THR A 108 -11.65 9.85 -17.29
N LEU A 109 -12.64 9.00 -17.56
CA LEU A 109 -13.77 9.39 -18.40
C LEU A 109 -14.62 10.48 -17.74
N GLN A 110 -14.78 10.45 -16.42
CA GLN A 110 -15.62 11.38 -15.67
C GLN A 110 -15.09 11.62 -14.26
N LYS A 111 -15.18 12.87 -13.79
CA LYS A 111 -14.74 13.28 -12.44
C LYS A 111 -15.37 12.46 -11.31
N TRP A 112 -16.67 12.19 -11.38
CA TRP A 112 -17.36 11.44 -10.32
C TRP A 112 -16.86 9.99 -10.21
N ILE A 113 -16.38 9.39 -11.30
CA ILE A 113 -15.85 8.03 -11.32
C ILE A 113 -14.54 7.97 -10.54
N ILE A 114 -13.64 8.94 -10.74
CA ILE A 114 -12.34 8.95 -10.07
C ILE A 114 -12.47 9.24 -8.57
N ASP A 115 -13.36 10.17 -8.20
CA ASP A 115 -13.64 10.50 -6.80
C ASP A 115 -14.30 9.31 -6.08
N LEU A 116 -15.26 8.65 -6.73
CA LEU A 116 -15.90 7.45 -6.18
C LEU A 116 -14.89 6.31 -6.02
N ALA A 117 -14.06 6.06 -7.03
CA ALA A 117 -13.03 5.03 -6.98
C ALA A 117 -12.03 5.27 -5.84
N MET A 118 -11.62 6.52 -5.63
CA MET A 118 -10.72 6.91 -4.55
C MET A 118 -11.34 6.68 -3.16
N ASN A 119 -12.61 7.03 -2.98
CA ASN A 119 -13.33 6.80 -1.72
C ASN A 119 -13.54 5.31 -1.45
N LEU A 120 -13.94 4.54 -2.46
CA LEU A 120 -14.10 3.08 -2.35
C LEU A 120 -12.76 2.40 -2.04
N CYS A 121 -11.67 2.82 -2.69
CA CYS A 121 -10.33 2.33 -2.43
C CYS A 121 -9.92 2.55 -0.97
N THR A 122 -10.22 3.74 -0.43
CA THR A 122 -9.97 4.08 0.97
C THR A 122 -10.78 3.20 1.92
N PHE A 123 -12.08 3.01 1.63
CA PHE A 123 -12.96 2.17 2.42
C PHE A 123 -12.51 0.71 2.44
N ILE A 124 -12.20 0.14 1.28
CA ILE A 124 -11.71 -1.23 1.14
C ILE A 124 -10.39 -1.42 1.91
N SER A 125 -9.48 -0.46 1.79
CA SER A 125 -8.19 -0.49 2.49
C SER A 125 -8.38 -0.42 4.02
N ALA A 126 -9.34 0.37 4.49
CA ALA A 126 -9.66 0.48 5.91
C ALA A 126 -10.28 -0.82 6.45
N ALA A 127 -11.25 -1.38 5.71
CA ALA A 127 -11.88 -2.65 6.03
C ALA A 127 -10.87 -3.80 6.09
N SER A 128 -9.90 -3.82 5.17
CA SER A 128 -8.82 -4.83 5.16
C SER A 128 -7.96 -4.78 6.42
N LYS A 129 -7.52 -3.58 6.83
CA LYS A 129 -6.72 -3.41 8.07
C LYS A 129 -7.51 -3.75 9.32
N PHE A 130 -8.80 -3.42 9.32
CA PHE A 130 -9.69 -3.79 10.42
C PHE A 130 -9.86 -5.31 10.52
N ALA A 131 -10.04 -6.01 9.40
CA ALA A 131 -10.09 -7.46 9.38
C ALA A 131 -8.77 -8.10 9.86
N GLN A 132 -7.62 -7.52 9.48
CA GLN A 132 -6.31 -7.96 9.97
C GLN A 132 -6.18 -7.78 11.49
N LEU A 133 -6.65 -6.65 12.04
CA LEU A 133 -6.69 -6.41 13.48
C LEU A 133 -7.57 -7.43 14.21
N GLN A 134 -8.75 -7.74 13.67
CA GLN A 134 -9.63 -8.78 14.23
C GLN A 134 -8.99 -10.17 14.20
N CYS A 135 -8.27 -10.49 13.12
CA CYS A 135 -7.55 -11.76 13.00
C CYS A 135 -6.42 -11.83 14.04
N LEU A 136 -5.68 -10.74 14.25
CA LEU A 136 -4.63 -10.64 15.26
C LEU A 136 -5.18 -10.83 16.68
N TRP A 137 -6.32 -10.22 17.02
CA TRP A 137 -6.95 -10.40 18.32
C TRP A 137 -7.43 -11.84 18.58
N LYS A 138 -7.92 -12.52 17.54
CA LYS A 138 -8.38 -13.91 17.65
C LYS A 138 -7.23 -14.91 17.76
N SER A 139 -6.18 -14.71 16.96
CA SER A 139 -5.04 -15.63 16.91
C SER A 139 -4.06 -15.43 18.07
N ARG A 140 -3.93 -14.19 18.58
CA ARG A 140 -2.86 -13.75 19.51
C ARG A 140 -1.43 -14.03 19.02
N ASP A 141 -1.27 -14.58 17.83
CA ASP A 141 0.01 -14.89 17.22
C ASP A 141 0.55 -13.63 16.54
N SER A 142 1.43 -12.94 17.26
CA SER A 142 2.10 -11.73 16.78
C SER A 142 3.33 -12.04 15.91
N GLY A 143 3.71 -13.31 15.75
CA GLY A 143 4.88 -13.73 14.98
C GLY A 143 4.73 -13.58 13.47
N ALA A 144 3.50 -13.70 12.96
CA ALA A 144 3.22 -13.55 11.53
C ALA A 144 3.27 -12.09 11.03
N VAL A 145 3.25 -11.11 11.93
CA VAL A 145 3.05 -9.70 11.58
C VAL A 145 4.07 -8.80 12.29
N SER A 146 5.00 -8.23 11.53
CA SER A 146 6.11 -7.43 12.09
C SER A 146 5.66 -6.04 12.58
N ALA A 147 5.84 -5.75 13.87
CA ALA A 147 5.62 -4.43 14.47
C ALA A 147 6.37 -3.31 13.73
N ALA A 148 7.57 -3.61 13.22
CA ALA A 148 8.38 -2.67 12.46
C ALA A 148 7.71 -2.28 11.13
N THR A 149 7.06 -3.24 10.45
CA THR A 149 6.36 -2.99 9.18
C THR A 149 5.19 -2.03 9.38
N TRP A 150 4.37 -2.26 10.41
CA TRP A 150 3.24 -1.38 10.71
C TRP A 150 3.67 0.00 11.22
N SER A 151 4.75 0.06 11.99
CA SER A 151 5.34 1.32 12.44
C SER A 151 5.86 2.17 11.26
N LEU A 152 6.52 1.52 10.30
CA LEU A 152 7.00 2.18 9.08
C LEU A 152 5.84 2.64 8.18
N ALA A 153 4.76 1.86 8.12
CA ALA A 153 3.53 2.24 7.43
C ALA A 153 2.85 3.45 8.11
N SER A 154 2.84 3.51 9.45
CA SER A 154 2.38 4.71 10.19
C SER A 154 3.26 5.93 9.89
N TYR A 155 4.59 5.79 9.93
CA TYR A 155 5.51 6.87 9.57
C TYR A 155 5.23 7.42 8.17
N THR A 156 5.06 6.53 7.18
CA THR A 156 4.76 6.90 5.79
C THR A 156 3.44 7.69 5.69
N CYS A 157 2.40 7.25 6.40
CA CYS A 157 1.11 7.96 6.43
C CYS A 157 1.26 9.35 7.08
N ALA A 158 2.04 9.48 8.16
CA ALA A 158 2.29 10.77 8.81
C ALA A 158 3.06 11.74 7.90
N ALA A 159 4.12 11.27 7.22
CA ALA A 159 4.85 12.05 6.23
C ALA A 159 3.93 12.49 5.07
N ARG A 160 2.98 11.64 4.67
CA ARG A 160 2.00 11.96 3.62
C ARG A 160 0.94 12.95 4.05
N ILE A 161 0.46 12.89 5.29
CA ILE A 161 -0.43 13.93 5.86
C ILE A 161 0.27 15.28 5.81
N MET A 162 1.52 15.33 6.28
CA MET A 162 2.30 16.56 6.31
C MET A 162 2.53 17.14 4.91
N THR A 163 3.00 16.32 3.97
CA THR A 163 3.23 16.77 2.60
C THR A 163 1.93 17.19 1.92
N THR A 164 0.83 16.45 2.08
CA THR A 164 -0.49 16.80 1.54
C THR A 164 -0.95 18.17 2.05
N LEU A 165 -0.87 18.42 3.36
CA LEU A 165 -1.26 19.72 3.94
C LEU A 165 -0.44 20.88 3.36
N MET A 166 0.84 20.65 3.07
CA MET A 166 1.76 21.66 2.56
C MET A 166 1.69 21.86 1.03
N THR A 167 1.26 20.87 0.25
CA THR A 167 1.31 20.93 -1.22
C THR A 167 -0.04 21.06 -1.90
N THR A 168 -1.06 20.31 -1.45
CA THR A 168 -2.33 20.18 -2.18
C THR A 168 -3.52 20.59 -1.33
N SER A 169 -3.44 20.41 -0.01
CA SER A 169 -4.51 20.63 0.97
C SER A 169 -5.83 19.91 0.61
N ASP A 170 -5.73 18.82 -0.15
CA ASP A 170 -6.87 18.03 -0.58
C ASP A 170 -7.43 17.17 0.57
N LEU A 171 -8.70 17.37 0.89
CA LEU A 171 -9.36 16.70 2.02
C LEU A 171 -9.57 15.21 1.78
N THR A 172 -9.80 14.77 0.54
CA THR A 172 -10.01 13.35 0.23
C THR A 172 -8.73 12.55 0.47
N ILE A 173 -7.59 13.08 0.00
CA ILE A 173 -6.27 12.47 0.22
C ILE A 173 -5.91 12.53 1.72
N LEU A 174 -6.17 13.66 2.37
CA LEU A 174 -5.90 13.85 3.80
C LEU A 174 -6.67 12.86 4.67
N ILE A 175 -7.99 12.74 4.47
CA ILE A 175 -8.86 11.80 5.19
C ILE A 175 -8.37 10.37 5.02
N ARG A 176 -8.02 9.98 3.79
CA ARG A 176 -7.43 8.65 3.52
C ARG A 176 -6.20 8.42 4.40
N PHE A 177 -5.21 9.32 4.39
CA PHE A 177 -4.00 9.11 5.17
C PHE A 177 -4.22 9.15 6.68
N VAL A 178 -5.16 9.97 7.17
CA VAL A 178 -5.54 10.00 8.60
C VAL A 178 -6.16 8.68 9.03
N ILE A 179 -7.12 8.15 8.27
CA ILE A 179 -7.73 6.84 8.54
C ILE A 179 -6.66 5.74 8.52
N MET A 180 -5.77 5.75 7.52
CA MET A 180 -4.70 4.75 7.42
C MET A 180 -3.69 4.86 8.56
N LEU A 181 -3.34 6.06 9.00
CA LEU A 181 -2.44 6.28 10.14
C LEU A 181 -3.04 5.73 11.43
N ALA A 182 -4.31 6.04 11.69
CA ALA A 182 -5.01 5.55 12.88
C ALA A 182 -5.04 4.02 12.93
N LEU A 183 -5.45 3.38 11.82
CA LEU A 183 -5.50 1.92 11.73
C LEU A 183 -4.12 1.27 11.83
N ASN A 184 -3.11 1.81 11.13
CA ASN A 184 -1.75 1.29 11.20
C ASN A 184 -1.17 1.35 12.61
N THR A 185 -1.39 2.48 13.28
CA THR A 185 -0.89 2.71 14.64
C THR A 185 -1.59 1.80 15.64
N TRP A 186 -2.89 1.54 15.46
CA TRP A 186 -3.64 0.60 16.29
C TRP A 186 -3.12 -0.84 16.12
N VAL A 187 -2.88 -1.28 14.88
CA VAL A 187 -2.30 -2.60 14.63
C VAL A 187 -0.90 -2.69 15.25
N ALA A 188 -0.03 -1.70 15.03
CA ALA A 188 1.31 -1.67 15.63
C ALA A 188 1.27 -1.73 17.17
N ALA A 189 0.40 -0.94 17.81
CA ALA A 189 0.24 -0.94 19.26
C ALA A 189 -0.24 -2.30 19.79
N THR A 190 -1.15 -2.96 19.07
CA THR A 190 -1.66 -4.29 19.44
C THR A 190 -0.55 -5.34 19.38
N ILE A 191 0.27 -5.33 18.32
CA ILE A 191 1.40 -6.26 18.18
C ILE A 191 2.40 -6.06 19.32
N LEU A 192 2.77 -4.81 19.61
CA LEU A 192 3.71 -4.49 20.71
C LEU A 192 3.17 -4.90 22.08
N HIS A 193 1.85 -4.81 22.30
CA HIS A 193 1.22 -5.25 23.53
C HIS A 193 1.29 -6.78 23.69
N TYR A 194 1.04 -7.54 22.63
CA TYR A 194 1.11 -9.01 22.65
C TYR A 194 2.54 -9.52 22.82
N GLN A 195 3.52 -8.94 22.11
CA GLN A 195 4.93 -9.28 22.28
C GLN A 195 5.43 -9.07 23.73
N LYS A 196 5.01 -7.99 24.39
CA LYS A 196 5.34 -7.75 25.81
C LYS A 196 4.69 -8.75 26.76
N THR A 197 3.55 -9.32 26.37
CA THR A 197 2.84 -10.30 27.20
C THR A 197 3.50 -11.67 27.08
N ASP A 198 3.89 -12.09 25.88
CA ASP A 198 4.60 -13.36 25.66
C ASP A 198 5.97 -13.38 26.36
N VAL A 199 6.75 -12.30 26.26
CA VAL A 199 8.07 -12.16 26.93
C VAL A 199 7.97 -12.16 28.46
N LYS A 200 6.81 -11.86 29.04
CA LYS A 200 6.60 -11.84 30.50
C LYS A 200 6.10 -13.20 31.03
N SER A 201 5.69 -14.11 30.14
CA SER A 201 5.23 -15.46 30.47
C SER A 201 6.28 -16.55 30.29
N GLU A 202 7.47 -16.22 29.77
CA GLU A 202 8.69 -17.03 29.84
C GLU A 202 9.56 -16.61 31.03
#